data_AF-A0AAN7DEY7-F1
#
_entry.id   AF-A0AAN7DEY7-F1
#
_cell.length_a   1.000
_cell.length_b   1.000
_cell.length_c   1.000
_cell.angle_alpha   90.00
_cell.angle_beta   90.00
_cell.angle_gamma   90.00
#
_symmetry.space_group_name_H-M   'P 1'
#
loop_
_entity.id
_entity.type
_entity.pdbx_description
1 polymer ?
#
loop_
_entity_poly.entity_id
_entity_poly.type
_entity_poly.pdbx_seq_one_letter_code
_entity_poly.pdbx_strand_id
1 'polypeptide(L)'
;MTRPIPQEVQGSVNALFNQGCSLRAIQKIFPDLSVSVLSRYRKKFLGHSKHAKPGRRSKITTQNMNYIERNLRSGNLDGPKGVQCYLAHMGVQMTLRNIQYILKRKGFKAKRKIKTNFVSAENRKKASCVGQETSTFDCGRLA
;
A
#
# COMPACT_ATOMS: atom_id res chain seq x y z
N MET A 1 -20.54 6.75 14.29
CA MET A 1 -19.15 7.27 14.25
C MET A 1 -19.03 8.39 15.28
N THR A 2 -17.98 8.40 16.11
CA THR A 2 -17.83 9.44 17.15
C THR A 2 -17.23 10.69 16.52
N ARG A 3 -17.87 11.85 16.70
CA ARG A 3 -17.35 13.12 16.15
C ARG A 3 -15.98 13.42 16.79
N PRO A 4 -14.98 13.82 16.00
CA PRO A 4 -13.70 14.24 16.54
C PRO A 4 -13.89 15.49 17.41
N ILE A 5 -13.07 15.63 18.46
CA ILE A 5 -13.07 16.84 19.28
C ILE A 5 -12.63 18.02 18.39
N PRO A 6 -13.30 19.18 18.41
CA PRO A 6 -12.89 20.37 17.66
C PRO A 6 -11.45 20.77 17.98
N GLN A 7 -10.67 21.19 16.98
CA GLN A 7 -9.25 21.54 17.16
C GLN A 7 -9.05 22.65 18.20
N GLU A 8 -9.96 23.63 18.24
CA GLU A 8 -9.96 24.73 19.21
C GLU A 8 -10.00 24.25 20.67
N VAL A 9 -10.73 23.16 20.94
CA VAL A 9 -10.94 22.62 22.28
C VAL A 9 -9.83 21.64 22.69
N GLN A 10 -9.14 21.04 21.71
CA GLN A 10 -8.09 20.04 21.96
C GLN A 10 -6.95 20.59 22.82
N GLY A 11 -6.50 21.83 22.61
CA GLY A 11 -5.40 22.44 23.37
C GLY A 11 -5.72 22.53 24.87
N SER A 12 -6.88 23.09 25.20
CA SER A 12 -7.35 23.22 26.59
C SER A 12 -7.55 21.86 27.25
N VAL A 13 -8.15 20.91 26.53
CA VAL A 13 -8.36 19.54 27.02
C VAL A 13 -7.03 18.81 27.24
N ASN A 14 -6.03 18.99 26.38
CA ASN A 14 -4.68 18.42 26.56
C ASN A 14 -3.99 19.00 27.80
N ALA A 15 -4.09 20.32 28.01
CA ALA A 15 -3.55 20.96 29.21
C ALA A 15 -4.15 20.38 30.49
N LEU A 16 -5.48 20.16 30.52
CA LEU A 16 -6.17 19.53 31.65
C LEU A 16 -5.75 18.06 31.87
N PHE A 17 -5.45 17.30 30.81
CA PHE A 17 -4.90 15.96 30.98
C PHE A 17 -3.49 15.96 31.57
N ASN A 18 -2.65 16.93 31.16
CA ASN A 18 -1.29 17.08 31.72
C ASN A 18 -1.33 17.52 33.18
N GLN A 19 -2.32 18.32 33.58
CA GLN A 19 -2.57 18.70 34.97
C GLN A 19 -3.16 17.56 35.82
N GLY A 20 -3.46 16.40 35.22
CA GLY A 20 -3.99 15.23 35.95
C GLY A 20 -5.47 15.34 36.32
N CYS A 21 -6.24 16.26 35.73
CA CYS A 21 -7.64 16.44 36.07
C CYS A 21 -8.49 15.19 35.78
N SER A 22 -9.51 14.97 36.61
CA SER A 22 -10.45 13.85 36.43
C SER A 22 -11.35 14.07 35.20
N LEU A 23 -11.77 12.97 34.55
CA LEU A 23 -12.62 13.06 33.34
C LEU A 23 -13.96 13.76 33.63
N ARG A 24 -14.51 13.59 34.83
CA ARG A 24 -15.76 14.27 35.25
C ARG A 24 -15.54 15.77 35.46
N ALA A 25 -14.38 16.19 35.96
CA ALA A 25 -14.05 17.61 36.09
C ALA A 25 -13.92 18.28 34.72
N ILE A 26 -13.28 17.61 33.76
CA ILE A 26 -13.15 18.13 32.38
C ILE A 26 -14.53 18.20 31.70
N GLN A 27 -15.41 17.22 31.92
CA GLN A 27 -16.77 17.24 31.39
C GLN A 27 -17.60 18.42 31.95
N LYS A 28 -17.39 18.83 33.20
CA LYS A 28 -18.09 20.01 33.75
C LYS A 28 -17.72 21.30 33.03
N ILE A 29 -16.48 21.40 32.54
CA ILE A 29 -15.98 22.55 31.78
C ILE A 29 -16.45 22.48 30.32
N PHE A 30 -16.44 21.29 29.74
CA PHE A 30 -16.85 21.03 28.36
C PHE A 30 -18.04 20.06 28.34
N PRO A 31 -19.28 20.55 28.57
CA PRO A 31 -20.47 19.71 28.66
C PRO A 31 -20.77 18.95 27.36
N ASP A 32 -20.37 19.51 26.22
CA ASP A 32 -20.52 18.90 24.89
C ASP A 32 -19.69 17.61 24.71
N LEU A 33 -18.69 17.39 25.57
CA LEU A 33 -17.81 16.23 25.52
C LEU A 33 -18.25 15.18 26.53
N SER A 34 -18.81 14.07 26.05
CA SER A 34 -19.12 12.92 26.91
C SER A 34 -17.85 12.33 27.55
N VAL A 35 -17.99 11.76 28.76
CA VAL A 35 -16.91 11.03 29.45
C VAL A 35 -16.28 9.95 28.56
N SER A 36 -17.08 9.28 27.73
CA SER A 36 -16.62 8.24 26.81
C SER A 36 -15.67 8.77 25.73
N VAL A 37 -15.89 10.01 25.29
CA VAL A 37 -15.06 10.71 24.30
C VAL A 37 -13.75 11.13 24.97
N LEU A 38 -13.83 11.77 26.14
CA LEU A 38 -12.66 12.17 26.92
C LEU A 38 -11.77 10.98 27.29
N SER A 39 -12.36 9.85 27.71
CA SER A 39 -11.61 8.62 28.02
C SER A 39 -10.86 8.06 26.81
N ARG A 40 -11.54 7.97 25.65
CA ARG A 40 -10.89 7.51 24.41
C ARG A 40 -9.81 8.47 23.93
N TYR A 41 -10.07 9.76 24.02
CA TYR A 41 -9.13 10.78 23.60
C TYR A 41 -7.90 10.81 24.53
N ARG A 42 -8.07 10.70 25.85
CA ARG A 42 -6.98 10.52 26.81
C ARG A 42 -6.14 9.29 26.48
N LYS A 43 -6.77 8.16 26.16
CA LYS A 43 -6.07 6.93 25.72
C LYS A 43 -5.30 7.12 24.41
N LYS A 44 -5.77 7.98 23.50
CA LYS A 44 -5.08 8.30 22.24
C LYS A 44 -3.91 9.27 22.47
N PHE A 45 -4.08 10.23 23.38
CA PHE A 45 -3.09 11.26 23.69
C PHE A 45 -1.96 10.74 24.59
N LEU A 46 -2.29 10.06 25.68
CA LEU A 46 -1.33 9.49 26.64
C LEU A 46 -0.90 8.06 26.32
N GLY A 47 -1.69 7.33 25.51
CA GLY A 47 -1.36 5.96 25.17
C GLY A 47 -0.29 5.90 24.09
N HIS A 48 0.64 4.95 24.22
CA HIS A 48 1.54 4.58 23.14
C HIS A 48 0.74 4.31 21.87
N SER A 49 1.10 4.98 20.78
CA SER A 49 0.48 4.84 19.46
C SER A 49 0.37 3.35 19.12
N LYS A 50 -0.84 2.78 19.24
CA LYS A 50 -1.09 1.41 18.79
C LYS A 50 -0.94 1.43 17.29
N HIS A 51 0.11 0.78 16.76
CA HIS A 51 0.26 0.60 15.32
C HIS A 51 -1.05 0.09 14.73
N ALA A 52 -1.47 0.70 13.63
CA ALA A 52 -2.66 0.26 12.93
C ALA A 52 -2.49 -1.23 12.62
N LYS A 53 -3.52 -2.03 12.92
CA LYS A 53 -3.51 -3.45 12.58
C LYS A 53 -3.28 -3.58 11.07
N PRO A 54 -2.40 -4.49 10.62
CA PRO A 54 -2.18 -4.68 9.20
C PRO A 54 -3.51 -5.01 8.53
N GLY A 55 -3.72 -4.43 7.35
CA GLY A 55 -4.90 -4.69 6.55
C GLY A 55 -4.94 -6.12 6.01
N ARG A 56 -5.97 -6.41 5.21
CA ARG A 56 -6.11 -7.71 4.54
C ARG A 56 -4.87 -8.01 3.68
N ARG A 57 -4.29 -9.21 3.86
CA ARG A 57 -3.17 -9.69 3.05
C ARG A 57 -3.58 -9.84 1.58
N SER A 58 -2.64 -9.52 0.69
CA SER A 58 -2.81 -9.74 -0.76
C SER A 58 -2.96 -11.23 -1.07
N LYS A 59 -3.77 -11.55 -2.09
CA LYS A 59 -3.88 -12.91 -2.65
C LYS A 59 -2.64 -13.32 -3.46
N ILE A 60 -1.92 -12.33 -4.01
CA ILE A 60 -0.73 -12.54 -4.82
C ILE A 60 0.49 -12.21 -3.95
N THR A 61 1.44 -13.15 -3.88
CA THR A 61 2.72 -12.95 -3.21
C THR A 61 3.60 -11.96 -3.98
N THR A 62 4.53 -11.30 -3.29
CA THR A 62 5.46 -10.36 -3.93
C THR A 62 6.29 -11.03 -5.02
N GLN A 63 6.71 -12.29 -4.81
CA GLN A 63 7.48 -13.06 -5.78
C GLN A 63 6.69 -13.32 -7.07
N ASN A 64 5.44 -13.80 -6.97
CA ASN A 64 4.60 -14.05 -8.13
C ASN A 64 4.31 -12.76 -8.88
N MET A 65 4.13 -11.64 -8.15
CA MET A 65 3.95 -10.34 -8.78
C MET A 65 5.20 -9.91 -9.55
N ASN A 66 6.40 -10.08 -8.99
CA ASN A 66 7.65 -9.75 -9.68
C ASN A 66 7.84 -10.58 -10.96
N TYR A 67 7.46 -11.86 -10.91
CA TYR A 67 7.50 -12.74 -12.08
C TYR A 67 6.52 -12.27 -13.17
N ILE A 68 5.28 -11.95 -12.78
CA ILE A 68 4.27 -11.38 -13.68
C ILE A 68 4.78 -10.08 -14.30
N GLU A 69 5.37 -9.18 -13.51
CA GLU A 69 5.90 -7.90 -14.01
C GLU A 69 7.00 -8.10 -15.05
N ARG A 70 7.94 -9.03 -14.82
CA ARG A 70 9.01 -9.35 -15.78
C ARG A 70 8.42 -9.86 -17.09
N ASN A 71 7.53 -10.85 -17.03
CA ASN A 71 6.93 -11.43 -18.23
C ASN A 71 6.05 -10.44 -19.01
N LEU A 72 5.36 -9.52 -18.32
CA LEU A 72 4.60 -8.46 -18.97
C LEU A 72 5.49 -7.41 -19.66
N ARG A 73 6.70 -7.17 -19.15
CA ARG A 73 7.68 -6.29 -19.81
C ARG A 73 8.34 -6.96 -21.01
N SER A 74 8.66 -8.25 -20.89
CA SER A 74 9.25 -9.05 -21.97
C SER A 74 8.26 -9.39 -23.10
N GLY A 75 6.96 -9.24 -22.87
CA GLY A 75 5.92 -9.55 -23.86
C GLY A 75 5.44 -11.00 -23.85
N ASN A 76 5.89 -11.81 -22.90
CA ASN A 76 5.52 -13.23 -22.77
C ASN A 76 4.09 -13.45 -22.25
N LEU A 77 3.45 -12.41 -21.71
CA LEU A 77 2.07 -12.45 -21.21
C LEU A 77 1.19 -11.45 -21.96
N ASP A 78 0.02 -11.91 -22.41
CA ASP A 78 -1.00 -11.15 -23.16
C ASP A 78 -1.77 -10.12 -22.32
N GLY A 79 -1.06 -9.41 -21.44
CA GLY A 79 -1.64 -8.39 -20.60
C GLY A 79 -2.57 -8.97 -19.52
N PRO A 80 -3.67 -8.28 -19.16
CA PRO A 80 -4.45 -8.61 -17.96
C PRO A 80 -5.17 -9.96 -18.06
N LYS A 81 -5.54 -10.39 -19.28
CA LYS A 81 -6.15 -11.70 -19.52
C LYS A 81 -5.12 -12.83 -19.36
N GLY A 82 -3.93 -12.66 -19.93
CA GLY A 82 -2.83 -13.62 -19.75
C GLY A 82 -2.46 -13.81 -18.28
N VAL A 83 -2.43 -12.72 -17.50
CA VAL A 83 -2.23 -12.78 -16.05
C VAL A 83 -3.36 -13.52 -15.34
N GLN A 84 -4.61 -13.34 -15.77
CA GLN A 84 -5.75 -14.05 -15.18
C GLN A 84 -5.62 -15.56 -15.39
N CYS A 85 -5.28 -16.00 -16.60
CA CYS A 85 -5.06 -17.42 -16.90
C CYS A 85 -3.89 -17.99 -16.09
N TYR A 86 -2.77 -17.26 -16.02
CA TYR A 86 -1.61 -17.66 -15.23
C TYR A 86 -1.95 -17.81 -13.73
N LEU A 87 -2.65 -16.84 -13.15
CA LEU A 87 -3.06 -16.90 -11.76
C LEU A 87 -4.07 -18.02 -11.50
N ALA A 88 -5.00 -18.28 -12.43
CA ALA A 88 -5.95 -19.38 -12.33
C ALA A 88 -5.22 -20.74 -12.35
N HIS A 89 -4.19 -20.89 -13.19
CA HIS A 89 -3.36 -22.10 -13.23
C HIS A 89 -2.59 -22.32 -11.92
N MET A 90 -2.14 -21.24 -11.27
CA MET A 90 -1.52 -21.27 -9.94
C MET A 90 -2.52 -21.44 -8.78
N GLY A 91 -3.81 -21.69 -9.06
CA GLY A 91 -4.87 -21.84 -8.07
C GLY A 91 -5.39 -20.52 -7.46
N VAL A 92 -4.95 -19.37 -7.96
CA VAL A 92 -5.33 -18.05 -7.45
C VAL A 92 -6.48 -17.48 -8.27
N GLN A 93 -7.70 -17.67 -7.77
CA GLN A 93 -8.90 -17.13 -8.41
C GLN A 93 -9.08 -15.64 -8.14
N MET A 94 -9.00 -14.85 -9.21
CA MET A 94 -9.16 -13.39 -9.20
C MET A 94 -9.95 -12.89 -10.39
N THR A 95 -10.78 -11.87 -10.15
CA THR A 95 -11.51 -11.19 -11.22
C THR A 95 -10.56 -10.35 -12.07
N LEU A 96 -10.83 -10.29 -13.38
CA LEU A 96 -10.06 -9.47 -14.32
C LEU A 96 -9.96 -8.01 -13.88
N ARG A 97 -11.04 -7.47 -13.28
CA ARG A 97 -11.07 -6.10 -12.74
C ARG A 97 -10.02 -5.89 -11.65
N ASN A 98 -9.90 -6.83 -10.70
CA ASN A 98 -8.90 -6.74 -9.64
C ASN A 98 -7.47 -6.83 -10.19
N ILE A 99 -7.26 -7.69 -11.19
CA ILE A 99 -5.97 -7.79 -11.89
C ILE A 99 -5.61 -6.47 -12.58
N GLN A 100 -6.55 -5.84 -13.29
CA GLN A 100 -6.33 -4.53 -13.90
C GLN A 100 -5.99 -3.46 -12.87
N TYR A 101 -6.63 -3.44 -11.70
CA TYR A 101 -6.28 -2.51 -10.63
C TYR A 101 -4.86 -2.72 -10.12
N ILE A 102 -4.45 -3.97 -9.92
CA ILE A 102 -3.10 -4.31 -9.47
C ILE A 102 -2.07 -3.87 -10.50
N LEU A 103 -2.30 -4.15 -11.79
CA LEU A 103 -1.41 -3.76 -12.88
C LEU A 103 -1.30 -2.23 -13.03
N LYS A 104 -2.41 -1.49 -12.86
CA LYS A 104 -2.40 -0.03 -12.85
C LYS A 104 -1.56 0.53 -11.69
N ARG A 105 -1.69 -0.03 -10.48
CA ARG A 105 -0.85 0.35 -9.33
C ARG A 105 0.64 0.12 -9.57
N LYS A 106 0.99 -0.86 -10.41
CA LYS A 106 2.38 -1.13 -10.82
C LYS A 106 2.84 -0.33 -12.04
N GLY A 107 2.02 0.59 -12.56
CA GLY A 107 2.38 1.48 -13.66
C GLY A 107 2.16 0.88 -15.07
N PHE A 108 1.46 -0.24 -15.21
CA PHE A 108 1.11 -0.78 -16.53
C PHE A 108 -0.14 -0.10 -17.09
N LYS A 109 -0.17 0.11 -18.42
CA LYS A 109 -1.32 0.67 -19.14
C LYS A 109 -2.39 -0.41 -19.37
N ALA A 110 -2.93 -0.96 -18.29
CA ALA A 110 -4.01 -1.94 -18.31
C ALA A 110 -5.39 -1.26 -18.53
N LYS A 111 -5.62 -0.70 -19.73
CA LYS A 111 -6.93 -0.15 -20.13
C LYS A 111 -7.78 -1.22 -20.82
N ARG A 112 -9.12 -1.13 -20.67
CA ARG A 112 -10.09 -1.93 -21.42
C ARG A 112 -10.04 -1.47 -22.89
N LYS A 113 -9.68 -2.38 -23.80
CA LYS A 113 -9.66 -2.22 -25.27
C LYS A 113 -9.25 -0.82 -25.76
N ILE A 114 -7.95 -0.56 -25.84
CA ILE A 114 -7.42 0.50 -26.72
C ILE A 114 -6.19 -0.09 -27.42
N LYS A 115 -6.01 0.19 -28.73
CA LYS A 115 -4.79 -0.10 -29.50
C LYS A 115 -3.62 0.76 -28.99
N THR A 116 -3.29 0.64 -27.71
CA THR A 116 -2.15 1.31 -27.09
C THR A 116 -1.16 0.25 -26.66
N ASN A 117 0.13 0.51 -26.93
CA ASN A 117 1.23 -0.31 -26.44
C ASN A 117 1.04 -0.57 -24.93
N PHE A 118 0.88 -1.84 -24.56
CA PHE A 118 0.57 -2.30 -23.20
C PHE A 118 1.65 -1.88 -22.19
N VAL A 119 2.89 -1.76 -22.68
CA VAL A 119 4.06 -1.30 -21.94
C VAL A 119 4.21 0.22 -22.06
N SER A 120 4.31 0.93 -20.93
CA SER A 120 4.64 2.36 -20.91
C SER A 120 6.09 2.59 -21.36
N ALA A 121 6.39 3.76 -21.93
CA ALA A 121 7.77 4.11 -22.33
C ALA A 121 8.75 4.05 -21.14
N GLU A 122 8.29 4.40 -19.94
CA GLU A 122 9.07 4.30 -18.70
C GLU A 122 9.45 2.86 -18.34
N ASN A 123 8.54 1.90 -18.57
CA ASN A 123 8.83 0.49 -18.32
C ASN A 123 9.82 -0.09 -19.33
N ARG A 124 9.85 0.42 -20.56
CA ARG A 124 10.90 0.06 -21.54
C ARG A 124 12.28 0.55 -21.10
N LYS A 125 12.38 1.79 -20.62
CA LYS A 125 13.64 2.36 -20.10
C LYS A 125 14.22 1.56 -18.93
N LYS A 126 13.37 1.03 -18.05
CA LYS A 126 13.81 0.18 -16.94
C LYS A 126 14.27 -1.22 -17.36
N ALA A 127 13.82 -1.72 -18.51
CA ALA A 127 14.30 -2.99 -19.07
C ALA A 127 15.69 -2.85 -19.71
N SER A 128 16.01 -1.70 -20.31
CA SER A 128 17.30 -1.44 -20.94
C SER A 128 18.45 -1.19 -19.95
N CYS A 129 18.18 -0.82 -18.70
CA CYS A 129 19.23 -0.49 -17.72
C CYS A 129 19.76 -1.69 -16.90
N VAL A 130 19.25 -2.92 -17.11
CA VAL A 130 19.69 -4.12 -16.35
C VAL A 130 20.83 -4.87 -17.08
N GLY A 131 21.37 -4.31 -18.17
CA GLY A 131 22.29 -5.02 -19.07
C GLY A 131 23.76 -4.56 -19.09
N GLN A 132 24.27 -3.83 -18.10
CA GLN A 132 25.66 -3.34 -18.13
C GLN A 132 26.45 -3.55 -16.83
N GLU A 133 26.44 -4.74 -16.24
CA GLU A 133 27.51 -5.14 -15.30
C GLU A 133 27.76 -6.64 -15.43
N THR A 134 28.76 -7.01 -16.23
CA THR A 134 29.64 -8.21 -16.10
C THR A 134 30.45 -8.37 -17.40
N SER A 135 31.42 -7.47 -17.57
CA SER A 135 32.49 -7.58 -18.58
C SER A 135 33.80 -7.63 -17.83
N THR A 136 34.35 -8.83 -17.65
CA THR A 136 35.79 -9.22 -17.69
C THR A 136 35.93 -10.58 -16.99
N PHE A 137 35.94 -11.66 -17.75
CA PHE A 137 36.60 -12.90 -17.35
C PHE A 137 37.76 -13.10 -18.32
N ASP A 138 38.96 -12.85 -17.81
CA ASP A 138 40.25 -13.11 -18.43
C ASP A 138 40.38 -14.61 -18.75
N CYS A 139 40.67 -14.94 -20.01
CA CYS A 139 40.93 -16.30 -20.44
C CYS A 139 42.43 -16.57 -20.26
N GLY A 140 42.78 -17.12 -19.09
CA GLY A 140 44.13 -17.54 -18.75
C GLY A 140 44.58 -18.75 -19.58
N ARG A 141 45.47 -18.47 -20.52
CA ARG A 141 46.32 -19.38 -21.30
C ARG A 141 47.24 -20.16 -20.36
N LEU A 142 47.22 -21.49 -20.39
CA LEU A 142 48.30 -22.32 -19.86
C LEU A 142 48.88 -23.15 -21.01
N ALA A 143 50.21 -23.08 -21.07
CA ALA A 143 51.11 -23.70 -22.03
C ALA A 143 51.16 -25.22 -21.90
#